data_AF-A0A6P1W7I1-F1
#
_entry.id   AF-A0A6P1W7I1-F1
#
_cell.length_a   1.000
_cell.length_b   1.000
_cell.length_c   1.000
_cell.angle_alpha   90.00
_cell.angle_beta   90.00
_cell.angle_gamma   90.00
#
_symmetry.space_group_name_H-M   'P 1'
#
loop_
_entity.id
_entity.type
_entity.pdbx_description
1 polymer ?
#
loop_
_entity_poly.entity_id
_entity_poly.type
_entity_poly.pdbx_seq_one_letter_code
_entity_poly.pdbx_strand_id
1 'polypeptide(L)'
;MNTYLNDLVAYRKKKTRLFKWKVVETYRTERVQASEIEERLGISGTELRRLNRSYFRYRLLPLLFPKNRRKAMKRDADYVKMLEKKLAETENQFLRLQAEAYQTVIQIAEEQFHIPIIKKPGARRPKN
;
A
#
# COMPACT_ATOMS: atom_id res chain seq x y z
N MET A 1 4.43 -36.99 0.57
CA MET A 1 3.29 -36.81 -0.37
C MET A 1 2.76 -35.39 -0.23
N ASN A 2 2.55 -34.68 -1.34
CA ASN A 2 2.09 -33.29 -1.31
C ASN A 2 0.58 -33.24 -0.99
N THR A 3 0.23 -32.83 0.23
CA THR A 3 -1.15 -32.85 0.76
C THR A 3 -2.12 -32.03 -0.08
N TYR A 4 -1.66 -30.88 -0.58
CA TYR A 4 -2.45 -30.00 -1.45
C TYR A 4 -2.87 -30.66 -2.76
N LEU A 5 -2.04 -31.57 -3.28
CA LEU A 5 -2.30 -32.29 -4.52
C LEU A 5 -3.39 -33.35 -4.33
N ASN A 6 -3.41 -34.01 -3.18
CA ASN A 6 -4.45 -34.98 -2.83
C ASN A 6 -5.82 -34.30 -2.68
N ASP A 7 -5.87 -33.12 -2.08
CA ASP A 7 -7.10 -32.32 -1.98
C ASP A 7 -7.63 -31.98 -3.39
N LEU A 8 -6.75 -31.56 -4.30
CA LEU A 8 -7.12 -31.27 -5.68
C LEU A 8 -7.67 -32.49 -6.42
N VAL A 9 -7.11 -33.68 -6.19
CA VAL A 9 -7.62 -34.93 -6.77
C VAL A 9 -9.05 -35.22 -6.32
N ALA A 10 -9.39 -34.96 -5.05
CA ALA A 10 -10.77 -35.11 -4.56
C ALA A 10 -11.75 -34.16 -5.29
N TYR A 11 -11.33 -32.92 -5.55
CA TYR A 11 -12.13 -31.93 -6.27
C TYR A 11 -12.22 -32.17 -7.78
N ARG A 12 -11.27 -32.94 -8.37
CA ARG A 12 -11.19 -33.23 -9.81
C ARG A 12 -12.47 -33.83 -10.37
N LYS A 13 -13.15 -34.70 -9.61
CA LYS A 13 -14.39 -35.38 -10.03
C LYS A 13 -15.51 -34.40 -10.42
N LYS A 14 -15.54 -33.22 -9.80
CA LYS A 14 -16.61 -32.23 -10.03
C LYS A 14 -16.27 -31.20 -11.12
N LYS A 15 -15.00 -31.15 -11.60
CA LYS A 15 -14.46 -30.19 -12.62
C LYS A 15 -14.99 -28.75 -12.49
N THR A 16 -15.23 -28.29 -11.27
CA THR A 16 -15.89 -27.01 -11.02
C THR A 16 -14.96 -25.84 -11.30
N ARG A 17 -15.53 -24.63 -11.42
CA ARG A 17 -14.75 -23.39 -11.47
C ARG A 17 -13.83 -23.25 -10.26
N LEU A 18 -14.31 -23.67 -9.08
CA LEU A 18 -13.54 -23.67 -7.84
C LEU A 18 -12.31 -24.59 -7.94
N PHE A 19 -12.47 -25.80 -8.48
CA PHE A 19 -11.36 -26.72 -8.71
C PHE A 19 -10.28 -26.07 -9.60
N LYS A 20 -10.68 -25.52 -10.75
CA LYS A 20 -9.77 -24.83 -11.68
C LYS A 20 -9.00 -23.70 -11.01
N TRP A 21 -9.67 -22.93 -10.16
CA TRP A 21 -9.02 -21.86 -9.40
C TRP A 21 -8.06 -22.37 -8.34
N LYS A 22 -8.39 -23.46 -7.63
CA LYS A 22 -7.52 -24.07 -6.63
C LYS A 22 -6.24 -24.64 -7.24
N VAL A 23 -6.33 -25.22 -8.44
CA VAL A 23 -5.16 -25.65 -9.21
C VAL A 23 -4.24 -24.45 -9.53
N VAL A 24 -4.81 -23.33 -9.99
CA VAL A 24 -4.01 -22.14 -10.27
C VAL A 24 -3.42 -21.51 -9.00
N GLU A 25 -4.17 -21.49 -7.89
CA GLU A 25 -3.68 -20.97 -6.59
C GLU A 25 -2.48 -21.77 -6.08
N THR A 26 -2.58 -23.09 -6.10
CA THR A 26 -1.50 -23.99 -5.65
C THR A 26 -0.25 -23.88 -6.54
N TYR A 27 -0.45 -23.76 -7.85
CA TYR A 27 0.65 -23.46 -8.79
C TYR A 27 1.32 -22.10 -8.51
N ARG A 28 0.53 -21.03 -8.37
CA ARG A 28 1.07 -19.66 -8.16
C ARG A 28 1.71 -19.45 -6.80
N THR A 29 1.33 -20.25 -5.80
CA THR A 29 1.95 -20.24 -4.47
C THR A 29 3.19 -21.14 -4.40
N GLU A 30 3.64 -21.67 -5.55
CA GLU A 30 4.80 -22.55 -5.68
C GLU A 30 4.73 -23.79 -4.78
N ARG A 31 3.52 -24.16 -4.34
CA ARG A 31 3.28 -25.35 -3.51
C ARG A 31 3.36 -26.63 -4.32
N VAL A 32 3.14 -26.54 -5.63
CA VAL A 32 3.11 -27.67 -6.56
C VAL A 32 3.75 -27.24 -7.88
N GLN A 33 4.64 -28.06 -8.42
CA GLN A 33 5.28 -27.82 -9.71
C GLN A 33 4.34 -28.17 -10.88
N ALA A 34 4.57 -27.55 -12.04
CA ALA A 34 3.75 -27.80 -13.23
C ALA A 34 3.79 -29.28 -13.67
N SER A 35 4.94 -29.94 -13.54
CA SER A 35 5.12 -31.37 -13.83
C SER A 35 4.25 -32.25 -12.94
N GLU A 36 4.19 -31.96 -11.64
CA GLU A 36 3.37 -32.72 -10.69
C GLU A 36 1.86 -32.55 -10.98
N ILE A 37 1.45 -31.35 -11.41
CA ILE A 37 0.06 -31.07 -11.85
C ILE A 37 -0.28 -31.89 -13.10
N GLU A 38 0.63 -31.96 -14.05
CA GLU A 38 0.45 -32.73 -15.28
C GLU A 38 0.35 -34.22 -14.98
N GLU A 39 1.26 -34.78 -14.19
CA GLU A 39 1.29 -36.20 -13.82
C GLU A 39 0.04 -36.63 -13.03
N ARG A 40 -0.35 -35.85 -12.00
CA ARG A 40 -1.43 -36.25 -11.08
C ARG A 40 -2.83 -35.84 -11.55
N LEU A 41 -2.95 -34.67 -12.16
CA LEU A 41 -4.24 -34.11 -12.57
C LEU A 41 -4.49 -34.25 -14.07
N GLY A 42 -3.49 -34.62 -14.87
CA GLY A 42 -3.60 -34.70 -16.33
C GLY A 42 -3.82 -33.34 -16.98
N ILE A 43 -3.43 -32.25 -16.31
CA ILE A 43 -3.59 -30.89 -16.83
C ILE A 43 -2.28 -30.50 -17.49
N SER A 44 -2.28 -30.44 -18.82
CA SER A 44 -1.09 -30.06 -19.58
C SER A 44 -0.61 -28.65 -19.23
N GLY A 45 0.68 -28.37 -19.43
CA GLY A 45 1.21 -27.02 -19.25
C GLY A 45 0.53 -25.94 -20.11
N THR A 46 -0.02 -26.30 -21.29
CA THR A 46 -0.81 -25.36 -22.11
C THR A 46 -2.16 -25.04 -21.47
N GLU A 47 -2.84 -26.05 -20.92
CA GLU A 47 -4.10 -25.86 -20.20
C GLU A 47 -3.87 -25.06 -18.91
N LEU A 48 -2.82 -25.36 -18.16
CA LEU A 48 -2.44 -24.61 -16.95
C LEU A 48 -2.21 -23.12 -17.27
N ARG A 49 -1.53 -22.80 -18.37
CA ARG A 49 -1.37 -21.42 -18.85
C ARG A 49 -2.71 -20.74 -19.17
N ARG A 50 -3.65 -21.44 -19.83
CA ARG A 50 -5.00 -20.93 -20.14
C ARG A 50 -5.82 -20.68 -18.86
N LEU A 51 -5.73 -21.61 -17.90
CA LEU A 51 -6.37 -21.47 -16.59
C LEU A 51 -5.80 -20.26 -15.84
N ASN A 52 -4.48 -20.08 -15.85
CA ASN A 52 -3.82 -18.96 -15.18
C ASN A 52 -4.23 -17.60 -15.79
N ARG A 53 -4.32 -17.50 -17.12
CA ARG A 53 -4.84 -16.30 -17.82
C ARG A 53 -6.29 -16.00 -17.42
N SER A 54 -7.15 -17.02 -17.40
CA SER A 54 -8.55 -16.87 -16.98
C SER A 54 -8.66 -16.47 -15.51
N TYR A 55 -7.87 -17.06 -14.63
CA TYR A 55 -7.80 -16.71 -13.21
C TYR A 55 -7.43 -15.24 -13.04
N PHE A 56 -6.39 -14.79 -13.75
CA PHE A 56 -5.98 -13.38 -13.70
C PHE A 56 -7.11 -12.47 -14.16
N ARG A 57 -7.71 -12.73 -15.33
CA ARG A 57 -8.76 -11.88 -15.92
C ARG A 57 -10.02 -11.78 -15.05
N TYR A 58 -10.48 -12.91 -14.51
CA TYR A 58 -11.80 -12.97 -13.85
C TYR A 58 -11.74 -12.88 -12.32
N ARG A 59 -10.60 -13.18 -11.70
CA ARG A 59 -10.47 -13.20 -10.24
C ARG A 59 -9.54 -12.13 -9.71
N LEU A 60 -8.35 -11.96 -10.28
CA LEU A 60 -7.39 -10.97 -9.80
C LEU A 60 -7.68 -9.57 -10.31
N LEU A 61 -7.95 -9.42 -11.61
CA LEU A 61 -8.13 -8.12 -12.24
C LEU A 61 -9.25 -7.28 -11.57
N PRO A 62 -10.42 -7.85 -11.19
CA PRO A 62 -11.45 -7.09 -10.49
C PRO A 62 -11.03 -6.61 -9.08
N LEU A 63 -10.11 -7.32 -8.43
CA LEU A 63 -9.61 -6.95 -7.09
C LEU A 63 -8.51 -5.89 -7.18
N LEU A 64 -7.63 -6.00 -8.17
CA LEU A 64 -6.53 -5.05 -8.40
C LEU A 64 -7.02 -3.75 -9.05
N PHE A 65 -7.97 -3.86 -9.97
CA PHE A 65 -8.54 -2.76 -10.75
C PHE A 65 -10.06 -2.82 -10.66
N PRO A 66 -10.65 -2.51 -9.50
CA PRO A 66 -12.10 -2.52 -9.35
C PRO A 66 -12.72 -1.55 -10.37
N LYS A 67 -13.59 -2.05 -11.26
CA LYS A 67 -14.28 -1.24 -12.29
C LYS A 67 -15.01 -0.02 -11.71
N ASN A 68 -15.38 -0.08 -10.42
CA ASN A 68 -16.08 0.98 -9.70
C ASN A 68 -15.14 1.73 -8.74
N ARG A 69 -13.97 2.20 -9.20
CA ARG A 69 -13.08 3.09 -8.42
C ARG A 69 -13.78 4.32 -7.84
N ARG A 70 -14.95 4.68 -8.38
CA ARG A 70 -15.77 5.83 -7.94
C ARG A 70 -16.59 5.59 -6.67
N LYS A 71 -16.61 4.39 -6.11
CA LYS A 71 -17.06 4.22 -4.71
C LYS A 71 -15.84 4.44 -3.82
N ALA A 72 -15.43 5.71 -3.68
CA ALA A 72 -14.58 6.08 -2.56
C ALA A 72 -15.24 5.51 -1.30
N MET A 73 -14.45 4.85 -0.43
CA MET A 73 -14.93 4.56 0.92
C MET A 73 -15.60 5.82 1.47
N LYS A 74 -16.78 5.68 2.09
CA LYS A 74 -17.41 6.81 2.77
C LYS A 74 -16.34 7.41 3.68
N ARG A 75 -15.84 8.60 3.32
CA ARG A 75 -14.90 9.32 4.18
C ARG A 75 -15.69 9.67 5.42
N ASP A 76 -15.21 9.20 6.55
CA ASP A 76 -15.76 9.63 7.82
C ASP A 76 -15.34 11.10 7.97
N ALA A 77 -16.26 12.01 7.63
CA ALA A 77 -15.95 13.43 7.45
C ALA A 77 -15.36 14.04 8.72
N ASP A 78 -15.79 13.52 9.88
CA ASP A 78 -15.31 13.94 11.19
C ASP A 78 -13.89 13.46 11.46
N TYR A 79 -13.55 12.24 11.01
CA TYR A 79 -12.19 11.72 11.10
C TYR A 79 -11.21 12.51 10.22
N VAL A 80 -11.62 12.88 9.01
CA VAL A 80 -10.81 13.71 8.10
C VAL A 80 -10.56 15.09 8.72
N LYS A 81 -11.59 15.76 9.23
CA LYS A 81 -11.46 17.06 9.91
C LYS A 81 -10.55 16.98 11.14
N MET A 82 -10.62 15.89 11.90
CA MET A 82 -9.75 15.68 13.06
C MET A 82 -8.28 15.52 12.65
N LEU A 83 -8.00 14.78 11.58
CA LEU A 83 -6.64 14.64 11.03
C LEU A 83 -6.11 15.97 10.49
N GLU A 84 -6.93 16.74 9.78
CA GLU A 84 -6.56 18.07 9.28
C GLU A 84 -6.18 19.03 10.43
N LYS A 85 -6.94 19.01 11.53
CA LYS A 85 -6.60 19.80 12.73
C LYS A 85 -5.28 19.37 13.36
N LYS A 86 -5.06 18.05 13.53
CA LYS A 86 -3.80 17.52 14.07
C LYS A 86 -2.60 17.92 13.21
N LEU A 87 -2.76 17.86 11.88
CA LEU A 87 -1.72 18.29 10.95
C LEU A 87 -1.36 19.77 11.17
N ALA A 88 -2.36 20.64 11.20
CA ALA A 88 -2.16 22.08 11.45
C ALA A 88 -1.52 22.36 12.82
N GLU A 89 -1.88 21.61 13.86
CA GLU A 89 -1.24 21.72 15.18
C GLU A 89 0.24 21.31 15.13
N THR A 90 0.57 20.21 14.45
CA THR A 90 1.97 19.75 14.31
C THR A 90 2.82 20.71 13.48
N GLU A 91 2.26 21.30 12.41
CA GLU A 91 2.94 22.31 11.60
C GLU A 91 3.23 23.57 12.42
N ASN A 92 2.28 24.01 13.23
CA ASN A 92 2.48 25.15 14.13
C ASN A 92 3.56 24.88 15.19
N GLN A 93 3.60 23.67 15.76
CA GLN A 93 4.66 23.29 16.69
C GLN A 93 6.03 23.27 16.02
N PHE A 94 6.11 22.71 14.80
CA PHE A 94 7.35 22.69 14.04
C PHE A 94 7.87 24.10 13.76
N LEU A 95 7.00 25.03 13.34
CA LEU A 95 7.39 26.43 13.09
C LEU A 95 7.89 27.14 14.35
N ARG A 96 7.29 26.85 15.53
CA ARG A 96 7.76 27.38 16.81
C ARG A 96 9.14 26.86 17.17
N LEU A 97 9.35 25.54 17.10
CA LEU A 97 10.64 24.91 17.37
C LEU A 97 11.72 25.42 16.41
N GLN A 98 11.37 25.62 15.14
CA GLN A 98 12.28 26.20 14.16
C GLN A 98 12.66 27.64 14.53
N ALA A 99 11.70 28.47 14.94
CA ALA A 99 11.97 29.83 15.38
C ALA A 99 12.85 29.86 16.64
N GLU A 100 12.60 28.99 17.61
CA GLU A 100 13.41 28.82 18.82
C GLU A 100 14.84 28.39 18.47
N ALA A 101 15.01 27.40 17.58
CA ALA A 101 16.32 26.95 17.11
C ALA A 101 17.12 28.07 16.42
N TYR A 102 16.46 28.92 15.62
CA TYR A 102 17.14 30.08 15.04
C TYR A 102 17.56 31.10 16.10
N GLN A 103 16.72 31.34 17.11
CA GLN A 103 17.06 32.26 18.20
C GLN A 103 18.25 31.77 19.01
N THR A 104 18.31 30.47 19.33
CA THR A 104 19.43 29.89 20.08
C THR A 104 20.73 29.94 19.28
N VAL A 105 20.68 29.64 17.97
CA VAL A 105 21.86 29.78 17.09
C VAL A 105 22.35 31.23 17.04
N ILE A 106 21.43 32.20 16.97
CA ILE A 106 21.80 33.63 17.00
C ILE A 106 22.48 33.99 18.33
N GLN A 107 21.92 33.56 19.46
CA GLN A 107 22.51 33.79 20.78
C GLN A 107 23.90 33.19 20.88
N ILE A 108 24.09 31.94 20.46
CA ILE A 108 25.39 31.27 20.44
C ILE A 108 26.40 32.05 19.58
N ALA A 109 26.00 32.51 18.39
CA ALA A 109 26.87 33.27 17.49
C ALA A 109 27.30 34.62 18.09
N GLU A 110 26.39 35.33 18.75
CA GLU A 110 26.66 36.62 19.39
C GLU A 110 27.50 36.46 20.67
N GLU A 111 27.13 35.53 21.55
CA GLU A 111 27.74 35.36 22.87
C GLU A 111 29.07 34.61 22.84
N GLN A 112 29.18 33.52 22.07
CA GLN A 112 30.36 32.65 22.06
C GLN A 112 31.35 32.98 20.94
N PHE A 113 30.85 33.38 19.78
CA PHE A 113 31.69 33.65 18.60
C PHE A 113 31.87 35.14 18.30
N HIS A 114 31.16 36.02 19.02
CA HIS A 114 31.20 37.48 18.85
C HIS A 114 30.92 37.93 17.41
N ILE A 115 30.07 37.18 16.70
CA ILE A 115 29.63 37.50 15.35
C ILE A 115 28.31 38.29 15.47
N PRO A 116 28.28 39.61 15.18
CA PRO A 116 27.05 40.39 15.29
C PRO A 116 26.07 40.04 14.17
N ILE A 117 24.86 39.59 14.52
CA ILE A 117 23.81 39.27 13.55
C ILE A 117 22.81 40.43 13.47
N ILE A 118 22.88 41.20 12.38
CA ILE A 118 21.98 42.33 12.14
C ILE A 118 20.57 41.80 11.79
N LYS A 119 19.63 41.95 12.72
CA LYS A 119 18.21 41.60 12.51
C LYS A 119 17.57 42.63 11.57
N LYS A 120 17.08 42.20 10.41
CA LYS A 120 16.31 43.08 9.51
C LYS A 120 14.97 43.44 10.15
N PRO A 121 14.49 44.70 10.01
CA PRO A 121 13.15 45.06 10.47
C PRO A 121 12.11 44.22 9.71
N GLY A 122 11.24 43.54 10.46
CA GLY A 122 10.15 42.75 9.88
C GLY A 122 9.18 43.62 9.07
N ALA A 123 8.42 42.99 8.16
CA ALA A 123 7.42 43.68 7.36
C ALA A 123 6.43 44.43 8.27
N ARG A 124 6.36 45.75 8.13
CA ARG A 124 5.38 46.58 8.86
C ARG A 124 3.99 46.15 8.40
N ARG A 125 3.17 45.67 9.35
CA ARG A 125 1.75 45.42 9.06
C ARG A 125 1.10 46.75 8.68
N PRO A 126 0.35 46.84 7.56
CA PRO A 126 -0.38 48.05 7.22
C PRO A 126 -1.33 48.39 8.38
N LYS A 127 -1.30 49.64 8.84
CA LYS A 127 -2.29 50.16 9.78
C LYS A 127 -3.59 50.31 9.00
N ASN A 128 -4.64 49.61 9.46
CA ASN A 128 -6.02 49.91 9.05
C ASN A 128 -6.45 51.25 9.64
#